data_AF-A0A0K9NZ77-F1
#
_entry.id   AF-A0A0K9NZ77-F1
#
_cell.length_a   1.000
_cell.length_b   1.000
_cell.length_c   1.000
_cell.angle_alpha   90.00
_cell.angle_beta   90.00
_cell.angle_gamma   90.00
#
_symmetry.space_group_name_H-M   'P 1'
#
loop_
_entity.id
_entity.type
_entity.pdbx_description
1 polymer ?
#
loop_
_entity_poly.entity_id
_entity_poly.type
_entity_poly.pdbx_seq_one_letter_code
_entity_poly.pdbx_strand_id
1 'polypeptide(L)'
;MVVRIRLSRWGCSNRPFYRVVAASSRSPRDGKHLDILGYYNPLPGMDGGKRMGLNFDRVKYWLSVGAQPSDPVERILFKAGLLPPPPMTAMSRKGGSRDTRPIDPITGKVILPPKSTQNVKENDDESNNIDDEDGEMALLE
;
A
#
# COMPACT_ATOMS: atom_id res chain seq x y z
N MET A 1 -12.86 26.26 22.68
CA MET A 1 -13.53 25.32 21.75
C MET A 1 -12.45 24.81 20.79
N VAL A 2 -12.24 23.50 20.66
CA VAL A 2 -11.08 22.95 19.90
C VAL A 2 -11.47 22.69 18.45
N VAL A 3 -10.63 23.14 17.51
CA VAL A 3 -10.74 22.80 16.08
C VAL A 3 -10.13 21.42 15.86
N ARG A 4 -10.87 20.54 15.20
CA ARG A 4 -10.42 19.21 14.82
C ARG A 4 -10.39 19.06 13.31
N ILE A 5 -9.32 18.44 12.82
CA ILE A 5 -9.26 17.95 11.45
C ILE A 5 -9.82 16.53 11.44
N ARG A 6 -10.98 16.35 10.82
CA ARG A 6 -11.74 15.10 10.88
C ARG A 6 -12.31 14.71 9.52
N LEU A 7 -12.75 13.46 9.41
CA LEU A 7 -13.46 12.96 8.24
C LEU A 7 -14.96 13.22 8.37
N SER A 8 -15.54 13.90 7.39
CA SER A 8 -16.98 13.95 7.19
C SER A 8 -17.38 12.89 6.15
N ARG A 9 -18.45 12.15 6.43
CA ARG A 9 -18.95 11.11 5.53
C ARG A 9 -19.80 11.76 4.45
N TRP A 10 -19.54 11.36 3.23
CA TRP A 10 -20.27 11.76 2.04
C TRP A 10 -20.54 10.52 1.18
N GLY A 11 -21.39 10.68 0.16
CA GLY A 11 -21.71 9.62 -0.79
C GLY A 11 -22.89 8.75 -0.38
N CYS A 12 -23.10 7.69 -1.14
CA CYS A 12 -24.29 6.84 -1.05
C CYS A 12 -24.09 5.71 -0.03
N SER A 13 -25.18 5.00 0.27
CA SER A 13 -25.11 3.73 0.97
C SER A 13 -24.19 2.75 0.23
N ASN A 14 -23.45 1.94 0.97
CA ASN A 14 -22.47 0.96 0.45
C ASN A 14 -21.34 1.52 -0.44
N ARG A 15 -21.28 2.84 -0.66
CA ARG A 15 -20.22 3.51 -1.42
C ARG A 15 -19.74 4.75 -0.68
N PRO A 16 -18.97 4.58 0.41
CA PRO A 16 -18.54 5.70 1.25
C PRO A 16 -17.50 6.57 0.53
N PHE A 17 -17.67 7.89 0.65
CA PHE A 17 -16.69 8.89 0.25
C PHE A 17 -16.43 9.80 1.46
N TYR A 18 -15.20 10.23 1.71
CA TYR A 18 -14.91 11.10 2.84
C TYR A 18 -14.31 12.42 2.40
N ARG A 19 -14.71 13.50 3.06
CA ARG A 19 -14.02 14.80 2.97
C ARG A 19 -13.16 14.98 4.20
N VAL A 20 -11.95 15.51 4.01
CA VAL A 20 -11.07 15.94 5.09
C VAL A 20 -11.42 17.38 5.40
N VAL A 21 -11.85 17.65 6.62
CA VAL A 21 -12.53 18.89 6.98
C VAL A 21 -11.99 19.42 8.30
N ALA A 22 -11.74 20.74 8.36
CA ALA A 22 -11.48 21.46 9.61
C ALA A 22 -12.83 21.93 10.19
N ALA A 23 -13.17 21.45 11.38
CA ALA A 23 -14.43 21.80 12.05
C ALA A 23 -14.26 21.89 13.57
N SER A 24 -15.17 22.60 14.23
CA SER A 24 -15.23 22.59 15.69
C SER A 24 -15.59 21.19 16.20
N SER A 25 -14.96 20.76 17.31
CA SER A 25 -15.21 19.44 17.89
C SER A 25 -16.69 19.19 18.27
N ARG A 26 -17.46 20.25 18.53
CA ARG A 26 -18.88 20.14 18.93
C ARG A 26 -19.85 20.10 17.75
N SER A 27 -19.41 20.45 16.53
CA SER A 27 -20.32 20.45 15.40
C SER A 27 -20.62 19.01 14.95
N PRO A 28 -21.83 18.72 14.45
CA PRO A 28 -22.19 17.37 14.01
C PRO A 28 -21.29 16.92 12.85
N ARG A 29 -21.13 15.60 12.67
CA ARG A 29 -20.16 14.99 11.74
C ARG A 29 -20.18 15.64 10.35
N ASP A 30 -21.37 15.76 9.76
CA ASP A 30 -21.60 16.25 8.40
C ASP A 30 -22.22 17.66 8.39
N GLY A 31 -22.04 18.42 9.47
CA GLY A 31 -22.58 19.77 9.61
C GLY A 31 -21.66 20.89 9.11
N LYS A 32 -21.85 22.07 9.71
CA LYS A 32 -21.05 23.26 9.43
C LYS A 32 -19.58 23.00 9.73
N HIS A 33 -18.75 23.35 8.75
CA HIS A 33 -17.31 23.28 8.80
C HIS A 33 -16.69 24.64 8.51
N LEU A 34 -15.42 24.80 8.88
CA LEU A 34 -14.64 26.01 8.64
C LEU A 34 -14.00 25.96 7.26
N ASP A 35 -13.42 24.81 6.90
CA ASP A 35 -12.67 24.63 5.67
C ASP A 35 -12.66 23.18 5.20
N ILE A 36 -12.65 22.97 3.89
CA ILE A 36 -12.51 21.66 3.25
C ILE A 36 -11.07 21.52 2.78
N LEU A 37 -10.31 20.66 3.46
CA LEU A 37 -8.89 20.48 3.21
C LEU A 37 -8.61 19.48 2.10
N GLY A 38 -9.57 18.59 1.80
CA GLY A 38 -9.40 17.58 0.78
C GLY A 38 -10.43 16.46 0.84
N TYR A 39 -10.05 15.32 0.28
CA TYR A 39 -10.90 14.13 0.21
C TYR A 39 -10.11 12.83 0.38
N TYR A 40 -10.84 11.79 0.77
CA TYR A 40 -10.33 10.43 0.91
C TYR A 40 -11.36 9.44 0.38
N ASN A 41 -10.95 8.64 -0.59
CA ASN A 41 -11.74 7.53 -1.11
C ASN A 41 -11.16 6.20 -0.59
N PRO A 42 -11.89 5.48 0.28
CA PRO A 42 -11.43 4.21 0.84
C PRO A 42 -11.53 3.06 -0.17
N LEU A 43 -12.36 3.20 -1.21
CA LEU A 43 -12.56 2.18 -2.22
C LEU A 43 -11.37 2.17 -3.18
N PRO A 44 -10.77 1.00 -3.45
CA PRO A 44 -9.69 0.90 -4.40
C PRO A 44 -10.20 1.22 -5.81
N GLY A 45 -9.39 1.95 -6.58
CA GLY A 45 -9.60 2.10 -8.01
C GLY A 45 -9.22 0.82 -8.77
N MET A 46 -9.28 0.87 -10.10
CA MET A 46 -8.82 -0.22 -10.97
C MET A 46 -7.33 -0.52 -10.77
N ASP A 47 -6.55 0.50 -10.40
CA ASP A 47 -5.13 0.43 -10.07
C ASP A 47 -4.84 -0.24 -8.72
N GLY A 48 -5.87 -0.64 -7.96
CA GLY A 48 -5.75 -1.21 -6.61
C GLY A 48 -5.43 -0.19 -5.50
N GLY A 49 -5.08 1.05 -5.86
CA GLY A 49 -4.75 2.12 -4.92
C GLY A 49 -5.98 2.83 -4.33
N LYS A 50 -5.85 3.26 -3.06
CA LYS A 50 -6.81 4.18 -2.41
C LYS A 50 -6.46 5.62 -2.79
N ARG A 51 -7.44 6.37 -3.27
CA ARG A 51 -7.24 7.74 -3.76
C ARG A 51 -7.48 8.76 -2.66
N MET A 52 -6.56 9.70 -2.50
CA MET A 52 -6.71 10.84 -1.58
C MET A 52 -6.09 12.08 -2.20
N GLY A 53 -6.69 13.24 -1.93
CA GLY A 53 -6.16 14.54 -2.34
C GLY A 53 -6.26 15.51 -1.18
N LEU A 54 -5.17 16.22 -0.89
CA LEU A 54 -5.07 17.17 0.22
C LEU A 54 -4.51 18.50 -0.27
N ASN A 55 -5.05 19.60 0.23
CA ASN A 55 -4.46 20.91 0.12
C ASN A 55 -3.41 21.08 1.24
N PHE A 56 -2.14 20.88 0.89
CA PHE A 56 -1.04 20.90 1.85
C PHE A 56 -0.90 22.22 2.60
N ASP A 57 -1.12 23.35 1.93
CA ASP A 57 -0.93 24.68 2.53
C ASP A 57 -1.95 24.94 3.62
N ARG A 58 -3.22 24.60 3.34
CA ARG A 58 -4.31 24.76 4.32
C ARG A 58 -4.16 23.80 5.48
N VAL A 59 -3.74 22.56 5.23
CA VAL A 59 -3.49 21.58 6.30
C VAL A 59 -2.39 22.08 7.23
N LYS A 60 -1.27 22.55 6.69
CA LYS A 60 -0.16 23.11 7.48
C LYS A 60 -0.60 24.30 8.33
N TYR A 61 -1.38 25.21 7.76
CA TYR A 61 -1.96 26.33 8.51
C TYR A 61 -2.83 25.88 9.69
N TRP A 62 -3.72 24.91 9.48
CA TRP A 62 -4.57 24.45 10.58
C TRP A 62 -3.78 23.71 11.67
N LEU A 63 -2.76 22.94 11.29
CA LEU A 63 -1.84 22.33 12.23
C LEU A 63 -1.05 23.38 13.03
N SER A 64 -0.59 24.46 12.39
CA SER A 64 0.14 25.54 13.09
C SER A 64 -0.75 26.33 14.05
N VAL A 65 -2.04 26.46 13.75
CA VAL A 65 -3.04 27.06 14.66
C VAL A 65 -3.38 26.13 15.84
N GLY A 66 -2.89 24.89 15.85
CA GLY A 66 -3.12 23.92 16.92
C GLY A 66 -4.36 23.06 16.71
N ALA A 67 -4.85 22.93 15.47
CA ALA A 67 -5.94 22.01 15.18
C ALA A 67 -5.50 20.56 15.43
N GLN A 68 -6.32 19.81 16.16
CA GLN A 68 -6.03 18.43 16.53
C GLN A 68 -6.62 17.46 15.49
N PRO A 69 -5.79 16.69 14.76
CA PRO A 69 -6.32 15.66 13.87
C PRO A 69 -7.01 14.54 14.66
N SER A 70 -7.83 13.75 13.98
CA SER A 70 -8.35 12.48 14.51
C SER A 70 -7.48 11.31 14.03
N ASP A 71 -7.44 10.19 14.74
CA ASP A 71 -6.63 9.01 14.43
C ASP A 71 -6.65 8.54 12.94
N PRO A 72 -7.81 8.47 12.23
CA PRO A 72 -7.79 8.10 10.81
C PRO A 72 -7.17 9.18 9.92
N VAL A 73 -7.30 10.45 10.30
CA VAL A 73 -6.69 11.58 9.60
C VAL A 73 -5.18 11.61 9.85
N GLU A 74 -4.71 11.30 11.06
CA GLU A 74 -3.28 11.16 11.35
C GLU A 74 -2.63 10.12 10.42
N ARG A 75 -3.28 8.97 10.20
CA ARG A 75 -2.79 7.95 9.25
C ARG A 75 -2.74 8.46 7.81
N ILE A 76 -3.69 9.31 7.42
CA ILE A 76 -3.71 9.94 6.08
C ILE A 76 -2.57 10.96 5.96
N LEU A 77 -2.37 11.79 6.98
CA LEU A 77 -1.32 12.81 7.02
C LEU A 77 0.08 12.20 7.11
N PHE A 78 0.24 11.09 7.84
CA PHE A 78 1.47 10.30 7.87
C PHE A 78 1.82 9.76 6.48
N LYS A 79 0.84 9.16 5.78
CA LYS A 79 1.03 8.71 4.40
C LYS A 79 1.36 9.84 3.42
N ALA A 80 0.91 11.05 3.73
CA ALA A 80 1.23 12.25 2.96
C ALA A 80 2.56 12.91 3.36
N GLY A 81 3.28 12.36 4.37
CA GLY A 81 4.57 12.87 4.84
C GLY A 81 4.50 14.13 5.71
N LEU A 82 3.34 14.46 6.28
CA LEU A 82 3.15 15.68 7.09
C LEU A 82 3.32 15.47 8.60
N LEU A 83 3.06 14.26 9.09
CA LEU A 83 3.11 13.92 10.52
C LEU A 83 4.00 12.70 10.75
N PRO A 84 4.56 12.54 11.95
CA PRO A 84 5.26 11.31 12.33
C PRO A 84 4.33 10.09 12.32
N PRO A 85 4.88 8.87 12.28
CA PRO A 85 4.07 7.66 12.37
C PRO A 85 3.26 7.68 13.68
N PRO A 86 1.94 7.43 13.63
CA PRO A 86 1.16 7.29 14.85
C PRO A 86 1.67 6.08 15.65
N PRO A 87 1.60 6.10 16.99
CA PRO A 87 1.99 4.96 17.80
C PRO A 87 1.14 3.75 17.40
N MET A 88 1.75 2.82 16.66
CA MET A 88 1.06 1.65 16.16
C MET A 88 0.82 0.68 17.31
N THR A 89 -0.39 0.13 17.43
CA THR A 89 -0.56 -1.15 18.16
C THR A 89 0.18 -2.20 17.34
N ALA A 90 1.40 -2.51 17.75
CA ALA A 90 2.36 -3.31 17.00
C ALA A 90 1.92 -4.78 16.92
N MET A 91 0.99 -5.08 16.01
CA MET A 91 0.72 -6.43 15.55
C MET A 91 0.34 -6.39 14.08
N SER A 92 1.33 -6.54 13.20
CA SER A 92 1.03 -6.89 11.81
C SER A 92 0.52 -8.32 11.81
N ARG A 93 -0.65 -8.57 11.19
CA ARG A 93 -1.11 -9.94 10.96
C ARG A 93 -0.09 -10.60 10.04
N LYS A 94 0.68 -11.54 10.59
CA LYS A 94 1.62 -12.40 9.88
C LYS A 94 0.84 -13.45 9.06
N GLY A 95 -0.10 -12.97 8.24
CA GLY A 95 -0.84 -13.81 7.29
C GLY A 95 0.03 -14.01 6.06
N GLY A 96 0.25 -15.26 5.67
CA GLY A 96 0.98 -15.61 4.45
C GLY A 96 0.29 -15.11 3.18
N SER A 97 0.92 -15.36 2.02
CA SER A 97 0.32 -15.06 0.72
C SER A 97 -1.03 -15.76 0.59
N ARG A 98 -2.10 -14.99 0.39
CA ARG A 98 -3.40 -15.55 0.03
C ARG A 98 -3.26 -16.15 -1.38
N ASP A 99 -3.45 -17.46 -1.50
CA ASP A 99 -3.48 -18.11 -2.81
C ASP A 99 -4.68 -17.57 -3.60
N THR A 100 -4.42 -16.85 -4.69
CA THR A 100 -5.44 -16.24 -5.56
C THR A 100 -5.75 -17.10 -6.78
N ARG A 101 -5.22 -18.32 -6.86
CA ARG A 101 -5.45 -19.19 -8.02
C ARG A 101 -6.94 -19.55 -8.14
N PRO A 102 -7.51 -19.57 -9.36
CA PRO A 102 -8.88 -20.02 -9.59
C PRO A 102 -9.06 -21.47 -9.13
N ILE A 103 -10.13 -21.70 -8.37
CA ILE A 103 -10.52 -23.02 -7.85
C ILE A 103 -11.69 -23.52 -8.69
N ASP A 104 -11.65 -24.79 -9.11
CA ASP A 104 -12.77 -25.42 -9.80
C ASP A 104 -13.99 -25.51 -8.86
N PRO A 105 -15.18 -25.01 -9.26
CA PRO A 105 -16.36 -24.97 -8.37
C PRO A 105 -16.92 -26.36 -8.03
N ILE A 106 -16.60 -27.38 -8.85
CA ILE A 106 -17.06 -28.77 -8.65
C ILE A 106 -16.01 -29.59 -7.90
N THR A 107 -14.73 -29.44 -8.23
CA THR A 107 -13.65 -30.31 -7.75
C THR A 107 -12.90 -29.74 -6.55
N GLY A 108 -12.99 -28.43 -6.30
CA GLY A 108 -12.24 -27.74 -5.23
C GLY A 108 -10.72 -27.74 -5.44
N LYS A 109 -10.24 -28.24 -6.58
CA LYS A 109 -8.82 -28.29 -6.94
C LYS A 109 -8.43 -26.99 -7.63
N VAL A 110 -7.15 -26.66 -7.50
CA VAL A 110 -6.59 -25.48 -8.15
C VAL A 110 -6.36 -25.78 -9.64
N ILE A 111 -6.86 -24.90 -10.50
CA ILE A 111 -6.61 -24.96 -11.94
C ILE A 111 -5.14 -24.65 -12.18
N LEU A 112 -4.34 -25.68 -12.47
CA LEU A 112 -2.96 -25.52 -12.92
C LEU A 112 -2.97 -25.20 -14.42
N PRO A 113 -2.17 -24.23 -14.90
CA PRO A 113 -1.97 -24.09 -16.34
C PRO A 113 -1.38 -25.41 -16.88
N PRO A 114 -1.76 -25.85 -18.09
CA PRO A 114 -1.19 -27.05 -18.68
C PRO A 114 0.33 -26.88 -18.77
N LYS A 115 1.07 -27.85 -18.23
CA LYS A 115 2.52 -27.88 -18.28
C LYS A 115 2.92 -27.85 -19.76
N SER A 116 3.60 -26.80 -20.22
CA SER A 116 4.21 -26.82 -21.55
C SER A 116 5.23 -27.96 -21.57
N THR A 117 4.98 -28.97 -22.40
CA THR A 117 5.95 -30.01 -22.69
C THR A 117 7.12 -29.37 -23.44
N GLN A 118 8.17 -28.99 -22.71
CA GLN A 118 9.46 -28.77 -23.32
C GLN A 118 9.95 -30.13 -23.83
N ASN A 119 10.03 -30.28 -25.16
CA ASN A 119 10.62 -31.43 -25.81
C ASN A 119 12.06 -31.59 -25.32
N VAL A 120 12.35 -32.73 -24.68
CA VAL A 120 13.69 -33.28 -24.52
C VAL A 120 14.13 -33.74 -25.91
N LYS A 121 15.18 -33.14 -26.47
CA LYS A 121 15.98 -33.73 -27.53
C LYS A 121 17.41 -33.86 -27.03
N GLU A 122 17.75 -35.12 -26.77
CA GLU A 122 19.04 -35.80 -26.98
C GLU A 122 20.31 -35.02 -26.60
N ASN A 123 20.90 -35.47 -25.49
CA ASN A 123 22.35 -35.58 -25.38
C ASN A 123 22.83 -36.52 -26.49
N ASP A 124 23.94 -36.18 -27.14
CA ASP A 124 25.12 -37.02 -27.32
C ASP A 124 26.07 -36.22 -28.22
N ASP A 125 27.20 -35.77 -27.65
CA ASP A 125 28.50 -35.67 -28.32
C ASP A 125 29.52 -35.20 -27.25
N GLU A 126 30.12 -36.20 -26.60
CA GLU A 126 31.43 -36.05 -25.97
C GLU A 126 32.46 -35.65 -27.03
N SER A 127 33.20 -34.57 -26.80
CA SER A 127 34.66 -34.62 -26.95
C SER A 127 35.31 -33.33 -26.43
N ASN A 128 36.17 -33.56 -25.43
CA ASN A 128 37.48 -32.94 -25.23
C ASN A 128 37.51 -31.44 -24.95
N ASN A 129 37.73 -31.10 -23.68
CA ASN A 129 38.99 -30.45 -23.35
C ASN A 129 39.51 -31.01 -22.03
N ILE A 130 40.66 -31.67 -22.16
CA ILE A 130 41.53 -32.13 -21.09
C ILE A 130 42.10 -30.90 -20.38
N ASP A 131 42.04 -30.96 -19.06
CA ASP A 131 42.75 -30.08 -18.16
C ASP A 131 44.26 -30.34 -18.31
N ASP A 132 45.00 -29.37 -18.87
CA ASP A 132 46.45 -29.30 -18.69
C ASP A 132 46.72 -28.30 -17.54
N GLU A 133 46.84 -28.85 -16.34
CA GLU A 133 47.69 -28.26 -15.31
C GLU A 133 49.14 -28.47 -15.72
N ASP A 134 49.91 -27.39 -15.91
CA ASP A 134 51.37 -27.42 -15.73
C ASP A 134 51.93 -26.00 -15.51
N GLY A 135 52.28 -25.76 -14.25
CA GLY A 135 53.32 -24.90 -13.68
C GLY A 135 53.90 -23.69 -14.42
N GLU A 136 53.69 -22.50 -13.85
CA GLU A 136 54.79 -21.55 -13.64
C GLU A 136 54.55 -20.64 -12.42
N MET A 137 55.03 -21.10 -11.25
CA MET A 137 55.25 -20.29 -10.05
C MET A 137 56.74 -20.45 -9.70
N ALA A 138 57.57 -19.44 -9.96
CA ALA A 138 58.66 -18.97 -9.07
C ALA A 138 59.72 -18.06 -9.77
N LEU A 139 59.84 -16.85 -9.20
CA LEU A 139 61.07 -16.12 -8.81
C LEU A 139 62.06 -15.48 -9.82
N LEU A 140 62.29 -14.18 -9.55
CA LEU A 140 63.54 -13.37 -9.61
C LEU A 140 64.14 -13.15 -11.02
N GLU A 141 64.42 -11.93 -11.48
CA GLU A 141 65.14 -10.79 -10.87
C GLU A 141 64.69 -9.45 -11.49
#